data_AF-A0A5R9PBE2-F1
#
_entry.id   AF-A0A5R9PBE2-F1
#
_cell.length_a   1.000
_cell.length_b   1.000
_cell.length_c   1.000
_cell.angle_alpha   90.00
_cell.angle_beta   90.00
_cell.angle_gamma   90.00
#
_symmetry.space_group_name_H-M   'P 1'
#
loop_
_entity.id
_entity.type
_entity.pdbx_description
1 polymer ?
#
loop_
_entity_poly.entity_id
_entity_poly.type
_entity_poly.pdbx_seq_one_letter_code
_entity_poly.pdbx_strand_id
1 'polypeptide(L)'
;MSGLTGEDLAILKHYAYKAKNRELYWNYLAHLPGNDGYGLLALGVVRNDSMPGAVANAYAQHNGGRKLSEREWEAFGQQLIKEDFERRRLQFEKNHDPQAALNLPVKDVQDAHDVSFSVRGLHRDAWTPRRLLEAARKQDGEQAAEHVWSNMLDNSWKGLSRGSDTVNAIRRYMPVSEAAGYTAKLGLATFMAKYSRDAVNPDVIGGDAFHYRYSPRDRSWSSITEPSQGGLPVIQTVTDPRTLRELNDARQLRLERQEKAGQFHPDDPYREIAQSPRTIAQREPADTDLPGRASLTRSLPTGFAPALQAPADIRHAGHPGHHAFADALDAVRRMEASSRITSGAHSEVLAARLAAEAAERGQGITHVELGRDGQIHVIERHFALEPGKRFSIPGSAAIRDNIEQSSSRWLEASSPHHAAPPAGARSAEQTEALARLSPEDRVLFAHIRAAVPARLDDDIVSRSMVEAKRAGIHGRDDIRLMGLNGNALYISGNFPGRSAITDVSQPAPSLPHSLEASSALSQQREQPATQSSQPVEQERAQMQARSLSMV
;
A
#
# COMPACT_ATOMS: atom_id res chain seq x y z
N MET A 1 1.08 38.90 6.22
CA MET A 1 -0.02 38.66 5.26
C MET A 1 -0.19 37.16 5.16
N SER A 2 -1.41 36.66 5.14
CA SER A 2 -1.65 35.23 4.95
C SER A 2 -1.61 34.93 3.45
N GLY A 3 -0.76 33.99 3.00
CA GLY A 3 -0.80 33.42 1.64
C GLY A 3 0.51 33.55 0.89
N LEU A 4 0.52 33.13 -0.37
CA LEU A 4 1.68 33.30 -1.24
C LEU A 4 1.95 34.77 -1.53
N THR A 5 3.22 35.10 -1.70
CA THR A 5 3.72 36.37 -2.23
C THR A 5 4.22 36.20 -3.66
N GLY A 6 4.52 37.33 -4.33
CA GLY A 6 5.16 37.29 -5.65
C GLY A 6 6.57 36.68 -5.63
N GLU A 7 7.29 36.82 -4.52
CA GLU A 7 8.60 36.20 -4.30
C GLU A 7 8.46 34.67 -4.18
N ASP A 8 7.46 34.21 -3.43
CA ASP A 8 7.16 32.79 -3.29
C ASP A 8 6.86 32.15 -4.66
N LEU A 9 6.07 32.83 -5.51
CA LEU A 9 5.80 32.35 -6.87
C LEU A 9 7.06 32.32 -7.73
N ALA A 10 8.00 33.26 -7.58
CA ALA A 10 9.26 33.25 -8.33
C ALA A 10 10.12 32.02 -7.96
N ILE A 11 10.21 31.70 -6.67
CA ILE A 11 10.93 30.53 -6.16
C ILE A 11 10.27 29.23 -6.66
N LEU A 12 8.95 29.11 -6.52
CA LEU A 12 8.20 27.94 -7.00
C LEU A 12 8.33 27.75 -8.52
N LYS A 13 8.27 28.84 -9.29
CA LYS A 13 8.47 28.81 -10.75
C LYS A 13 9.86 28.29 -11.11
N HIS A 14 10.89 28.71 -10.38
CA HIS A 14 12.25 28.22 -10.58
C HIS A 14 12.31 26.70 -10.41
N TYR A 15 11.79 26.18 -9.31
CA TYR A 15 11.80 24.74 -9.04
C TYR A 15 10.95 23.95 -10.05
N ALA A 16 9.80 24.48 -10.48
CA ALA A 16 8.92 23.81 -11.44
C ALA A 16 9.49 23.76 -12.87
N TYR A 17 10.06 24.88 -13.37
CA TYR A 17 10.45 25.00 -14.77
C TYR A 17 11.94 24.88 -15.02
N LYS A 18 12.77 25.56 -14.21
CA LYS A 18 14.21 25.67 -14.46
C LYS A 18 14.97 24.48 -13.85
N ALA A 19 14.82 24.27 -12.55
CA ALA A 19 15.51 23.18 -11.85
C ALA A 19 14.83 21.81 -12.06
N LYS A 20 13.51 21.81 -12.33
CA LYS A 20 12.66 20.61 -12.37
C LYS A 20 12.90 19.77 -11.09
N ASN A 21 12.85 20.44 -9.96
CA ASN A 21 13.20 19.90 -8.66
C ASN A 21 11.94 19.77 -7.80
N ARG A 22 11.32 18.59 -7.86
CA ARG A 22 10.09 18.31 -7.12
C ARG A 22 10.29 18.28 -5.61
N GLU A 23 11.47 17.86 -5.14
CA GLU A 23 11.74 17.82 -3.69
C GLU A 23 11.77 19.23 -3.11
N LEU A 24 12.55 20.14 -3.71
CA LEU A 24 12.64 21.51 -3.23
C LEU A 24 11.36 22.32 -3.48
N TYR A 25 10.60 22.01 -4.55
CA TYR A 25 9.29 22.61 -4.78
C TYR A 25 8.31 22.33 -3.62
N TRP A 26 8.15 21.05 -3.25
CA TRP A 26 7.25 20.67 -2.15
C TRP A 26 7.80 21.05 -0.79
N ASN A 27 9.14 21.01 -0.62
CA ASN A 27 9.81 21.47 0.59
C ASN A 27 9.51 22.94 0.89
N TYR A 28 9.60 23.80 -0.13
CA TYR A 28 9.31 25.21 0.01
C TYR A 28 7.86 25.44 0.47
N LEU A 29 6.88 24.80 -0.18
CA LEU A 29 5.47 24.88 0.21
C LEU A 29 5.21 24.38 1.64
N ALA A 30 5.89 23.30 2.05
CA ALA A 30 5.71 22.71 3.38
C ALA A 30 6.17 23.64 4.52
N HIS A 31 7.09 24.57 4.26
CA HIS A 31 7.60 25.51 5.25
C HIS A 31 6.82 26.82 5.31
N LEU A 32 6.03 27.15 4.30
CA LEU A 32 5.32 28.43 4.26
C LEU A 32 4.28 28.51 5.40
N PRO A 33 4.25 29.62 6.18
CA PRO A 33 3.28 29.79 7.24
C PRO A 33 1.84 29.74 6.73
N GLY A 34 0.99 28.97 7.43
CA GLY A 34 -0.42 28.83 7.07
C GLY A 34 -0.69 27.82 5.94
N ASN A 35 0.29 27.00 5.57
CA ASN A 35 0.05 25.87 4.67
C ASN A 35 -0.87 24.81 5.30
N ASP A 36 -1.63 24.12 4.47
CA ASP A 36 -2.61 23.08 4.83
C ASP A 36 -2.02 21.67 4.99
N GLY A 37 -0.70 21.51 4.84
CA GLY A 37 0.00 20.23 4.90
C GLY A 37 0.07 19.46 3.57
N TYR A 38 -0.52 19.96 2.48
CA TYR A 38 -0.43 19.31 1.17
C TYR A 38 1.01 19.20 0.66
N GLY A 39 1.80 20.28 0.76
CA GLY A 39 3.21 20.27 0.37
C GLY A 39 4.02 19.22 1.14
N LEU A 40 3.74 19.07 2.43
CA LEU A 40 4.40 18.09 3.29
C LEU A 40 4.02 16.64 2.93
N LEU A 41 2.74 16.39 2.62
CA LEU A 41 2.30 15.09 2.14
C LEU A 41 2.94 14.73 0.80
N ALA A 42 2.96 15.68 -0.15
CA ALA A 42 3.59 15.50 -1.45
C ALA A 42 5.10 15.25 -1.34
N LEU A 43 5.80 15.92 -0.41
CA LEU A 43 7.21 15.67 -0.14
C LEU A 43 7.46 14.22 0.31
N GLY A 44 6.59 13.68 1.17
CA GLY A 44 6.66 12.27 1.57
C GLY A 44 6.43 11.29 0.41
N VAL A 45 5.58 11.64 -0.57
CA VAL A 45 5.43 10.88 -1.83
C VAL A 45 6.72 10.94 -2.65
N VAL A 46 7.35 12.11 -2.72
CA VAL A 46 8.61 12.30 -3.47
C VAL A 46 9.71 11.40 -2.96
N ARG A 47 9.87 11.34 -1.64
CA ARG A 47 10.96 10.63 -0.97
C ARG A 47 10.62 9.17 -0.65
N ASN A 48 9.35 8.81 -0.73
CA ASN A 48 8.82 7.51 -0.32
C ASN A 48 9.16 7.17 1.16
N ASP A 49 9.31 8.21 2.00
CA ASP A 49 9.77 8.09 3.39
C ASP A 49 8.64 8.30 4.41
N SER A 50 7.43 8.60 3.94
CA SER A 50 6.20 8.58 4.72
C SER A 50 5.32 7.40 4.32
N MET A 51 4.65 6.77 5.29
CA MET A 51 3.64 5.73 5.01
C MET A 51 2.58 6.21 4.00
N PRO A 52 1.91 7.37 4.17
CA PRO A 52 0.98 7.89 3.16
C PRO A 52 1.61 8.11 1.79
N GLY A 53 2.86 8.59 1.75
CA GLY A 53 3.59 8.76 0.50
C GLY A 53 3.80 7.43 -0.22
N ALA A 54 4.22 6.40 0.53
CA ALA A 54 4.40 5.05 0.02
C ALA A 54 3.07 4.38 -0.40
N VAL A 55 1.97 4.64 0.32
CA VAL A 55 0.63 4.20 -0.10
C VAL A 55 0.26 4.85 -1.44
N ALA A 56 0.45 6.16 -1.59
CA ALA A 56 0.12 6.86 -2.83
C ALA A 56 0.94 6.32 -4.03
N ASN A 57 2.26 6.12 -3.85
CA ASN A 57 3.13 5.55 -4.88
C ASN A 57 2.71 4.13 -5.26
N ALA A 58 2.44 3.26 -4.28
CA ALA A 58 1.96 1.91 -4.53
C ALA A 58 0.59 1.92 -5.25
N TYR A 59 -0.33 2.76 -4.79
CA TYR A 59 -1.65 2.89 -5.39
C TYR A 59 -1.56 3.32 -6.86
N ALA A 60 -0.74 4.33 -7.17
CA ALA A 60 -0.56 4.83 -8.53
C ALA A 60 0.09 3.80 -9.45
N GLN A 61 1.12 3.06 -8.98
CA GLN A 61 1.76 1.98 -9.74
C GLN A 61 0.79 0.85 -10.12
N HIS A 62 -0.19 0.55 -9.26
CA HIS A 62 -1.15 -0.52 -9.49
C HIS A 62 -2.40 -0.07 -10.25
N ASN A 63 -2.81 1.20 -10.12
CA ASN A 63 -4.06 1.71 -10.71
C ASN A 63 -3.83 2.58 -11.95
N GLY A 64 -2.59 2.83 -12.34
CA GLY A 64 -2.21 3.64 -13.51
C GLY A 64 -2.56 3.03 -14.87
N GLY A 65 -2.96 1.76 -14.95
CA GLY A 65 -3.25 1.06 -16.21
C GLY A 65 -2.00 0.57 -16.97
N ARG A 66 -0.83 1.14 -16.67
CA ARG A 66 0.48 0.61 -17.08
C ARG A 66 1.51 0.84 -15.97
N LYS A 67 2.56 0.03 -15.98
CA LYS A 67 3.67 0.14 -15.03
C LYS A 67 4.68 1.17 -15.52
N LEU A 68 5.15 2.01 -14.60
CA LEU A 68 6.20 2.99 -14.86
C LEU A 68 7.50 2.59 -14.16
N SER A 69 8.62 2.97 -14.77
CA SER A 69 9.95 3.03 -14.16
C SER A 69 10.07 4.23 -13.21
N GLU A 70 11.07 4.25 -12.32
CA GLU A 70 11.33 5.42 -11.46
C GLU A 70 11.61 6.69 -12.29
N ARG A 71 12.23 6.54 -13.46
CA ARG A 71 12.51 7.62 -14.41
C ARG A 71 11.24 8.21 -15.00
N GLU A 72 10.28 7.37 -15.36
CA GLU A 72 8.98 7.83 -15.83
C GLU A 72 8.16 8.48 -14.70
N TRP A 73 8.25 7.95 -13.48
CA TRP A 73 7.64 8.59 -12.31
C TRP A 73 8.26 9.94 -11.98
N GLU A 74 9.58 10.10 -12.13
CA GLU A 74 10.24 11.39 -12.03
C GLU A 74 9.69 12.36 -13.08
N ALA A 75 9.58 11.91 -14.33
CA ALA A 75 9.06 12.72 -15.41
C ALA A 75 7.57 13.08 -15.21
N PHE A 76 6.78 12.20 -14.60
CA PHE A 76 5.42 12.50 -14.13
C PHE A 76 5.43 13.57 -13.04
N GLY A 77 6.26 13.41 -12.00
CA GLY A 77 6.37 14.37 -10.90
C GLY A 77 6.80 15.76 -11.35
N GLN A 78 7.70 15.86 -12.33
CA GLN A 78 8.10 17.13 -12.95
C GLN A 78 6.97 17.78 -13.76
N GLN A 79 6.05 17.00 -14.34
CA GLN A 79 4.85 17.56 -14.96
C GLN A 79 3.88 18.05 -13.90
N LEU A 80 3.68 17.27 -12.83
CA LEU A 80 2.77 17.61 -11.75
C LEU A 80 3.10 18.95 -11.09
N ILE A 81 4.37 19.20 -10.74
CA ILE A 81 4.75 20.50 -10.14
C ILE A 81 4.56 21.69 -11.08
N LYS A 82 4.62 21.49 -12.41
CA LYS A 82 4.32 22.55 -13.38
C LYS A 82 2.83 22.85 -13.41
N GLU A 83 2.01 21.81 -13.47
CA GLU A 83 0.55 21.96 -13.45
C GLU A 83 0.10 22.61 -12.13
N ASP A 84 0.61 22.12 -11.00
CA ASP A 84 0.37 22.68 -9.67
C ASP A 84 0.76 24.17 -9.61
N PHE A 85 1.96 24.52 -10.07
CA PHE A 85 2.41 25.91 -10.13
C PHE A 85 1.47 26.80 -10.95
N GLU A 86 1.04 26.35 -12.14
CA GLU A 86 0.14 27.15 -12.98
C GLU A 86 -1.19 27.43 -12.28
N ARG A 87 -1.72 26.50 -11.48
CA ARG A 87 -2.95 26.72 -10.71
C ARG A 87 -2.72 27.72 -9.57
N ARG A 88 -1.60 27.63 -8.86
CA ARG A 88 -1.21 28.62 -7.84
C ARG A 88 -1.07 30.01 -8.44
N ARG A 89 -0.43 30.11 -9.60
CA ARG A 89 -0.30 31.35 -10.37
C ARG A 89 -1.66 31.91 -10.77
N LEU A 90 -2.59 31.06 -11.24
CA LEU A 90 -3.95 31.49 -11.59
C LEU A 90 -4.70 32.02 -10.36
N GLN A 91 -4.63 31.33 -9.21
CA GLN A 91 -5.26 31.80 -7.97
C GLN A 91 -4.70 33.17 -7.53
N PHE A 92 -3.38 33.33 -7.59
CA PHE A 92 -2.71 34.57 -7.18
C PHE A 92 -2.95 35.73 -8.15
N GLU A 93 -2.67 35.54 -9.44
CA GLU A 93 -2.64 36.62 -10.43
C GLU A 93 -4.03 36.97 -10.96
N LYS A 94 -4.87 35.96 -11.19
CA LYS A 94 -6.18 36.15 -11.84
C LYS A 94 -7.31 36.26 -10.83
N ASN A 95 -7.31 35.42 -9.80
CA ASN A 95 -8.38 35.42 -8.80
C ASN A 95 -8.08 36.37 -7.63
N HIS A 96 -6.85 36.92 -7.58
CA HIS A 96 -6.38 37.80 -6.50
C HIS A 96 -6.53 37.16 -5.12
N ASP A 97 -6.36 35.84 -5.04
CA ASP A 97 -6.50 35.05 -3.82
C ASP A 97 -5.16 34.40 -3.43
N PRO A 98 -4.31 35.11 -2.67
CA PRO A 98 -3.03 34.57 -2.22
C PRO A 98 -3.18 33.42 -1.22
N GLN A 99 -4.34 33.31 -0.53
CA GLN A 99 -4.62 32.20 0.37
C GLN A 99 -4.93 30.93 -0.39
N ALA A 100 -5.83 30.99 -1.38
CA ALA A 100 -6.09 29.87 -2.28
C ALA A 100 -4.85 29.51 -3.12
N ALA A 101 -3.98 30.47 -3.43
CA ALA A 101 -2.70 30.17 -4.08
C ALA A 101 -1.75 29.36 -3.18
N LEU A 102 -1.78 29.56 -1.86
CA LEU A 102 -0.99 28.79 -0.88
C LEU A 102 -1.63 27.43 -0.60
N ASN A 103 -2.94 27.40 -0.40
CA ASN A 103 -3.74 26.21 -0.12
C ASN A 103 -4.74 26.03 -1.25
N LEU A 104 -4.28 25.36 -2.32
CA LEU A 104 -5.08 25.18 -3.53
C LEU A 104 -6.41 24.53 -3.21
N PRO A 105 -7.54 25.04 -3.76
CA PRO A 105 -8.79 24.32 -3.77
C PRO A 105 -8.60 22.90 -4.29
N VAL A 106 -9.27 21.91 -3.70
CA VAL A 106 -9.13 20.50 -4.09
C VAL A 106 -9.40 20.30 -5.57
N LYS A 107 -10.28 21.10 -6.18
CA LYS A 107 -10.56 21.03 -7.61
C LYS A 107 -9.32 21.34 -8.45
N ASP A 108 -8.55 22.34 -8.08
CA ASP A 108 -7.32 22.70 -8.78
C ASP A 108 -6.26 21.60 -8.60
N VAL A 109 -6.12 21.07 -7.37
CA VAL A 109 -5.22 19.94 -7.09
C VAL A 109 -5.60 18.72 -7.95
N GLN A 110 -6.89 18.39 -8.00
CA GLN A 110 -7.42 17.30 -8.81
C GLN A 110 -7.14 17.51 -10.30
N ASP A 111 -7.34 18.72 -10.81
CA ASP A 111 -7.08 19.04 -12.21
C ASP A 111 -5.58 18.99 -12.56
N ALA A 112 -4.69 19.31 -11.61
CA ALA A 112 -3.25 19.16 -11.79
C ALA A 112 -2.86 17.69 -11.98
N HIS A 113 -3.41 16.83 -11.13
CA HIS A 113 -3.19 15.39 -11.21
C HIS A 113 -3.79 14.83 -12.51
N ASP A 114 -5.01 15.18 -12.86
CA ASP A 114 -5.69 14.66 -14.06
C ASP A 114 -4.94 14.92 -15.34
N VAL A 115 -4.47 16.16 -15.51
CA VAL A 115 -3.66 16.53 -16.67
C VAL A 115 -2.36 15.73 -16.67
N SER A 116 -1.69 15.65 -15.52
CA SER A 116 -0.41 14.93 -15.39
C SER A 116 -0.54 13.43 -15.66
N PHE A 117 -1.59 12.78 -15.16
CA PHE A 117 -1.88 11.37 -15.43
C PHE A 117 -2.22 11.16 -16.91
N SER A 118 -3.08 12.02 -17.48
CA SER A 118 -3.51 11.91 -18.88
C SER A 118 -2.34 12.07 -19.86
N VAL A 119 -1.46 13.06 -19.65
CA VAL A 119 -0.28 13.30 -20.51
C VAL A 119 0.68 12.11 -20.51
N ARG A 120 0.70 11.30 -19.44
CA ARG A 120 1.55 10.11 -19.33
C ARG A 120 0.84 8.81 -19.75
N GLY A 121 -0.38 8.90 -20.28
CA GLY A 121 -1.18 7.75 -20.67
C GLY A 121 -1.54 6.86 -19.49
N LEU A 122 -1.75 7.47 -18.32
CA LEU A 122 -2.16 6.77 -17.10
C LEU A 122 -3.63 7.05 -16.80
N HIS A 123 -4.29 6.11 -16.13
CA HIS A 123 -5.65 6.32 -15.66
C HIS A 123 -5.70 7.42 -14.58
N ARG A 124 -6.68 8.34 -14.66
CA ARG A 124 -6.81 9.45 -13.69
C ARG A 124 -7.09 8.96 -12.28
N ASP A 125 -7.84 7.87 -12.15
CA ASP A 125 -8.11 7.20 -10.87
C ASP A 125 -6.88 6.58 -10.22
N ALA A 126 -5.70 6.68 -10.83
CA ALA A 126 -4.44 6.34 -10.17
C ALA A 126 -4.04 7.40 -9.13
N TRP A 127 -4.61 8.60 -9.18
CA TRP A 127 -4.55 9.53 -8.07
C TRP A 127 -5.43 9.03 -6.92
N THR A 128 -4.81 8.67 -5.80
CA THR A 128 -5.46 7.96 -4.69
C THR A 128 -6.80 8.58 -4.28
N PRO A 129 -6.93 9.90 -4.01
CA PRO A 129 -8.18 10.49 -3.53
C PRO A 129 -9.29 10.62 -4.58
N ARG A 130 -8.95 10.53 -5.88
CA ARG A 130 -9.81 11.01 -6.98
C ARG A 130 -11.25 10.52 -6.89
N ARG A 131 -11.45 9.20 -6.86
CA ARG A 131 -12.79 8.58 -6.90
C ARG A 131 -13.62 8.97 -5.69
N LEU A 132 -12.98 9.07 -4.53
CA LEU A 132 -13.64 9.49 -3.30
C LEU A 132 -14.07 10.96 -3.38
N LEU A 133 -13.20 11.83 -3.88
CA LEU A 133 -13.51 13.26 -4.07
C LEU A 133 -14.61 13.48 -5.10
N GLU A 134 -14.59 12.75 -6.21
CA GLU A 134 -15.67 12.80 -7.21
C GLU A 134 -16.99 12.30 -6.65
N ALA A 135 -16.98 11.24 -5.84
CA ALA A 135 -18.17 10.74 -5.17
C ALA A 135 -18.74 11.76 -4.18
N ALA A 136 -17.90 12.36 -3.33
CA ALA A 136 -18.30 13.42 -2.41
C ALA A 136 -18.87 14.64 -3.13
N ARG A 137 -18.19 15.08 -4.19
CA ARG A 137 -18.62 16.21 -5.03
C ARG A 137 -19.95 15.95 -5.71
N LYS A 138 -20.16 14.73 -6.23
CA LYS A 138 -21.39 14.35 -6.92
C LYS A 138 -22.58 14.31 -5.97
N GLN A 139 -22.37 13.86 -4.73
CA GLN A 139 -23.45 13.69 -3.76
C GLN A 139 -23.79 14.99 -3.02
N ASP A 140 -22.78 15.67 -2.46
CA ASP A 140 -22.96 16.78 -1.52
C ASP A 140 -22.31 18.10 -2.00
N GLY A 141 -21.73 18.14 -3.21
CA GLY A 141 -21.15 19.35 -3.81
C GLY A 141 -19.68 19.60 -3.48
N GLU A 142 -19.11 20.69 -4.01
CA GLU A 142 -17.66 20.98 -3.93
C GLU A 142 -17.16 21.10 -2.47
N GLN A 143 -17.96 21.69 -1.58
CA GLN A 143 -17.60 21.83 -0.17
C GLN A 143 -17.39 20.47 0.52
N ALA A 144 -18.12 19.44 0.12
CA ALA A 144 -17.92 18.10 0.65
C ALA A 144 -16.59 17.48 0.18
N ALA A 145 -16.20 17.72 -1.08
CA ALA A 145 -14.90 17.30 -1.58
C ALA A 145 -13.75 18.04 -0.88
N GLU A 146 -13.88 19.36 -0.67
CA GLU A 146 -12.90 20.15 0.08
C GLU A 146 -12.77 19.67 1.52
N HIS A 147 -13.89 19.29 2.14
CA HIS A 147 -13.90 18.75 3.50
C HIS A 147 -13.18 17.40 3.59
N VAL A 148 -13.47 16.47 2.67
CA VAL A 148 -12.78 15.18 2.60
C VAL A 148 -11.29 15.39 2.37
N TRP A 149 -10.91 16.29 1.46
CA TRP A 149 -9.52 16.61 1.16
C TRP A 149 -8.78 17.17 2.36
N SER A 150 -9.36 18.16 3.05
CA SER A 150 -8.77 18.78 4.24
C SER A 150 -8.47 17.74 5.33
N ASN A 151 -9.37 16.78 5.55
CA ASN A 151 -9.14 15.71 6.54
C ASN A 151 -8.10 14.70 6.06
N MET A 152 -7.95 14.49 4.75
CA MET A 152 -6.86 13.68 4.19
C MET A 152 -5.49 14.35 4.36
N LEU A 153 -5.46 15.68 4.41
CA LEU A 153 -4.26 16.48 4.64
C LEU A 153 -3.89 16.61 6.13
N ASP A 154 -4.87 16.48 7.03
CA ASP A 154 -4.65 16.64 8.47
C ASP A 154 -3.66 15.58 9.00
N ASN A 155 -2.47 16.06 9.36
CA ASN A 155 -1.37 15.27 9.91
C ASN A 155 -1.32 15.34 11.45
N SER A 156 -2.32 15.95 12.10
CA SER A 156 -2.45 15.90 13.55
C SER A 156 -2.49 14.45 14.04
N TRP A 157 -1.88 14.19 15.19
CA TRP A 157 -1.90 12.87 15.85
C TRP A 157 -1.32 11.69 15.01
N LYS A 158 -0.15 11.88 14.38
CA LYS A 158 0.61 10.82 13.69
C LYS A 158 -0.23 10.05 12.63
N GLY A 159 -1.21 10.69 12.01
CA GLY A 159 -1.99 10.16 10.89
C GLY A 159 -3.01 9.05 11.19
N LEU A 160 -3.39 8.85 12.47
CA LEU A 160 -4.44 7.90 12.87
C LEU A 160 -5.86 8.38 12.49
N SER A 161 -6.16 9.68 12.61
CA SER A 161 -7.42 10.30 12.18
C SER A 161 -7.68 10.11 10.68
N ARG A 162 -6.65 10.33 9.87
CA ARG A 162 -6.72 10.19 8.41
C ARG A 162 -7.21 8.83 7.93
N GLY A 163 -6.77 7.75 8.58
CA GLY A 163 -7.14 6.38 8.20
C GLY A 163 -8.62 6.09 8.42
N SER A 164 -9.16 6.51 9.57
CA SER A 164 -10.58 6.38 9.87
C SER A 164 -11.43 7.31 8.99
N ASP A 165 -11.01 8.55 8.80
CA ASP A 165 -11.82 9.55 8.09
C ASP A 165 -11.93 9.20 6.60
N THR A 166 -10.86 8.67 6.00
CA THR A 166 -10.87 8.16 4.62
C THR A 166 -11.82 6.95 4.48
N VAL A 167 -11.77 5.99 5.39
CA VAL A 167 -12.66 4.80 5.36
C VAL A 167 -14.14 5.19 5.49
N ASN A 168 -14.44 6.25 6.23
CA ASN A 168 -15.82 6.67 6.45
C ASN A 168 -16.36 7.58 5.36
N ALA A 169 -15.52 8.43 4.79
CA ALA A 169 -15.85 9.13 3.56
C ALA A 169 -16.17 8.11 2.44
N ILE A 170 -15.40 7.02 2.33
CA ILE A 170 -15.71 5.92 1.39
C ILE A 170 -17.11 5.35 1.64
N ARG A 171 -17.43 5.01 2.90
CA ARG A 171 -18.74 4.44 3.26
C ARG A 171 -19.90 5.41 3.01
N ARG A 172 -19.69 6.72 3.22
CA ARG A 172 -20.72 7.76 3.08
C ARG A 172 -21.01 8.11 1.63
N TYR A 173 -19.95 8.24 0.81
CA TYR A 173 -20.06 8.82 -0.53
C TYR A 173 -20.02 7.80 -1.66
N MET A 174 -19.44 6.63 -1.45
CA MET A 174 -19.31 5.62 -2.50
C MET A 174 -20.40 4.55 -2.38
N PRO A 175 -21.02 4.14 -3.51
CA PRO A 175 -21.86 2.94 -3.54
C PRO A 175 -21.10 1.71 -3.02
N VAL A 176 -21.79 0.77 -2.34
CA VAL A 176 -21.17 -0.37 -1.65
C VAL A 176 -20.20 -1.16 -2.53
N SER A 177 -20.55 -1.42 -3.79
CA SER A 177 -19.69 -2.14 -4.74
C SER A 177 -18.42 -1.37 -5.09
N GLU A 178 -18.51 -0.05 -5.27
CA GLU A 178 -17.37 0.82 -5.55
C GLU A 178 -16.49 1.02 -4.30
N ALA A 179 -17.13 1.17 -3.14
CA ALA A 179 -16.49 1.27 -1.83
C ALA A 179 -15.62 0.05 -1.53
N ALA A 180 -16.15 -1.16 -1.78
CA ALA A 180 -15.41 -2.41 -1.59
C ALA A 180 -14.16 -2.47 -2.48
N GLY A 181 -14.31 -2.18 -3.78
CA GLY A 181 -13.20 -2.18 -4.72
C GLY A 181 -12.14 -1.12 -4.41
N TYR A 182 -12.55 0.08 -4.03
CA TYR A 182 -11.64 1.17 -3.66
C TYR A 182 -10.90 0.89 -2.35
N THR A 183 -11.60 0.37 -1.34
CA THR A 183 -11.00 -0.06 -0.06
C THR A 183 -10.00 -1.18 -0.25
N ALA A 184 -10.30 -2.16 -1.12
CA ALA A 184 -9.35 -3.24 -1.44
C ALA A 184 -8.07 -2.71 -2.09
N LYS A 185 -8.18 -1.76 -3.02
CA LYS A 185 -7.03 -1.11 -3.67
C LYS A 185 -6.18 -0.31 -2.66
N LEU A 186 -6.81 0.42 -1.74
CA LEU A 186 -6.13 1.14 -0.65
C LEU A 186 -5.45 0.17 0.34
N GLY A 187 -6.12 -0.93 0.68
CA GLY A 187 -5.57 -1.99 1.53
C GLY A 187 -4.32 -2.60 0.91
N LEU A 188 -4.37 -2.94 -0.38
CA LEU A 188 -3.18 -3.41 -1.12
C LEU A 188 -2.06 -2.37 -1.08
N ALA A 189 -2.35 -1.11 -1.41
CA ALA A 189 -1.34 -0.06 -1.43
C ALA A 189 -0.69 0.15 -0.05
N THR A 190 -1.48 0.15 1.03
CA THR A 190 -1.01 0.22 2.42
C THR A 190 -0.10 -0.95 2.77
N PHE A 191 -0.51 -2.15 2.39
CA PHE A 191 0.27 -3.36 2.61
C PHE A 191 1.60 -3.31 1.84
N MET A 192 1.59 -2.87 0.58
CA MET A 192 2.79 -2.72 -0.23
C MET A 192 3.76 -1.67 0.33
N ALA A 193 3.22 -0.57 0.86
CA ALA A 193 3.95 0.53 1.47
C ALA A 193 4.70 0.10 2.74
N LYS A 194 4.08 -0.75 3.58
CA LYS A 194 4.67 -1.27 4.82
C LYS A 194 6.02 -1.97 4.63
N TYR A 195 6.25 -2.57 3.47
CA TYR A 195 7.49 -3.29 3.14
C TYR A 195 8.29 -2.60 2.03
N SER A 196 7.96 -1.34 1.74
CA SER A 196 8.71 -0.52 0.80
C SER A 196 9.83 0.23 1.53
N ARG A 197 10.96 0.40 0.85
CA ARG A 197 12.08 1.20 1.35
C ARG A 197 11.92 2.65 0.91
N ASP A 198 12.57 3.56 1.61
CA ASP A 198 12.74 4.92 1.10
C ASP A 198 13.48 4.91 -0.24
N ALA A 199 13.32 5.99 -1.01
CA ALA A 199 13.95 6.14 -2.31
C ALA A 199 15.26 6.94 -2.23
N VAL A 200 15.85 7.10 -1.03
CA VAL A 200 16.97 8.04 -0.79
C VAL A 200 18.32 7.39 -1.04
N ASN A 201 18.47 6.09 -0.74
CA ASN A 201 19.71 5.37 -1.00
C ASN A 201 19.82 4.96 -2.49
N PRO A 202 20.82 5.45 -3.26
CA PRO A 202 20.99 5.13 -4.68
C PRO A 202 21.50 3.70 -4.91
N ASP A 203 22.19 3.13 -3.92
CA ASP A 203 22.81 1.81 -4.03
C ASP A 203 21.87 0.67 -3.61
N VAL A 204 20.63 0.97 -3.19
CA VAL A 204 19.65 -0.02 -2.76
C VAL A 204 18.30 0.20 -3.45
N ILE A 205 17.86 -0.77 -4.25
CA ILE A 205 16.60 -0.69 -5.02
C ILE A 205 15.73 -1.90 -4.69
N GLY A 206 14.52 -1.67 -4.17
CA GLY A 206 13.57 -2.76 -3.84
C GLY A 206 12.82 -2.52 -2.54
N GLY A 207 12.27 -3.59 -1.98
CA GLY A 207 11.58 -3.60 -0.68
C GLY A 207 12.40 -4.26 0.42
N ASP A 208 11.86 -4.34 1.63
CA ASP A 208 12.59 -4.89 2.77
C ASP A 208 12.88 -6.39 2.64
N ALA A 209 11.92 -7.17 2.13
CA ALA A 209 12.08 -8.62 1.97
C ALA A 209 12.95 -9.02 0.77
N PHE A 210 13.04 -8.15 -0.24
CA PHE A 210 13.83 -8.39 -1.44
C PHE A 210 14.31 -7.06 -2.02
N HIS A 211 15.62 -6.91 -2.15
CA HIS A 211 16.23 -5.72 -2.73
C HIS A 211 17.48 -6.05 -3.53
N TYR A 212 17.85 -5.14 -4.41
CA TYR A 212 19.12 -5.12 -5.09
C TYR A 212 20.06 -4.18 -4.38
N ARG A 213 21.32 -4.59 -4.23
CA ARG A 213 22.39 -3.77 -3.68
C ARG A 213 23.53 -3.63 -4.69
N TYR A 214 23.94 -2.40 -4.94
CA TYR A 214 25.10 -2.09 -5.76
C TYR A 214 26.38 -2.13 -4.92
N SER A 215 27.43 -2.77 -5.45
CA SER A 215 28.79 -2.68 -4.90
C SER A 215 29.60 -1.70 -5.74
N PRO A 216 29.97 -0.51 -5.22
CA PRO A 216 30.85 0.41 -5.93
C PRO A 216 32.24 -0.17 -6.20
N ARG A 217 32.71 -1.07 -5.33
CA ARG A 217 34.02 -1.75 -5.46
C ARG A 217 34.07 -2.67 -6.66
N ASP A 218 33.03 -3.50 -6.81
CA ASP A 218 32.99 -4.55 -7.83
C ASP A 218 32.20 -4.11 -9.07
N ARG A 219 31.60 -2.91 -9.01
CA ARG A 219 30.72 -2.32 -10.03
C ARG A 219 29.61 -3.28 -10.47
N SER A 220 29.08 -4.05 -9.53
CA SER A 220 28.11 -5.11 -9.77
C SER A 220 26.88 -4.97 -8.89
N TRP A 221 25.78 -5.57 -9.33
CA TRP A 221 24.54 -5.67 -8.56
C TRP A 221 24.40 -7.05 -7.97
N SER A 222 23.90 -7.12 -6.74
CA SER A 222 23.46 -8.37 -6.12
C SER A 222 21.99 -8.26 -5.73
N SER A 223 21.19 -9.28 -6.02
CA SER A 223 19.89 -9.45 -5.37
C SER A 223 20.11 -10.03 -3.98
N ILE A 224 19.32 -9.53 -3.03
CA ILE A 224 19.33 -9.91 -1.64
C ILE A 224 17.90 -10.26 -1.29
N THR A 225 17.66 -11.54 -1.06
CA THR A 225 16.40 -12.02 -0.51
C THR A 225 16.60 -12.20 0.98
N GLU A 226 15.94 -11.36 1.77
CA GLU A 226 15.91 -11.50 3.21
C GLU A 226 15.01 -12.69 3.55
N PRO A 227 15.53 -13.74 4.20
CA PRO A 227 14.72 -14.89 4.55
C PRO A 227 13.67 -14.46 5.58
N SER A 228 12.44 -14.88 5.36
CA SER A 228 11.33 -14.61 6.27
C SER A 228 11.50 -15.20 7.68
N GLN A 229 12.50 -16.06 7.90
CA GLN A 229 12.80 -16.74 9.17
C GLN A 229 14.32 -16.83 9.44
N GLY A 230 14.96 -15.74 9.86
CA GLY A 230 16.26 -15.75 10.58
C GLY A 230 17.44 -16.48 9.92
N GLY A 231 17.37 -16.76 8.62
CA GLY A 231 18.44 -17.36 7.84
C GLY A 231 19.46 -16.32 7.38
N LEU A 232 20.55 -16.78 6.78
CA LEU A 232 21.44 -15.87 6.06
C LEU A 232 20.73 -15.36 4.80
N PRO A 233 20.88 -14.06 4.46
CA PRO A 233 20.36 -13.52 3.21
C PRO A 233 20.89 -14.32 2.02
N VAL A 234 19.99 -14.66 1.09
CA VAL A 234 20.40 -15.25 -0.19
C VAL A 234 20.88 -14.11 -1.07
N ILE A 235 22.19 -14.10 -1.35
CA ILE A 235 22.83 -13.09 -2.18
C ILE A 235 23.18 -13.73 -3.52
N GLN A 236 22.65 -13.19 -4.61
CA GLN A 236 22.97 -13.65 -5.96
C GLN A 236 23.43 -12.47 -6.81
N THR A 237 24.49 -12.66 -7.58
CA THR A 237 24.93 -11.65 -8.55
C THR A 237 23.90 -11.53 -9.66
N VAL A 238 23.48 -10.31 -9.96
CA VAL A 238 22.57 -10.02 -11.05
C VAL A 238 23.36 -10.01 -12.36
N THR A 239 23.01 -10.91 -13.27
CA THR A 239 23.66 -11.02 -14.58
C THR A 239 22.72 -10.69 -15.75
N ASP A 240 21.41 -10.66 -15.52
CA ASP A 240 20.43 -10.35 -16.57
C ASP A 240 20.63 -8.91 -17.11
N PRO A 241 20.95 -8.74 -18.42
CA PRO A 241 21.25 -7.42 -18.98
C PRO A 241 20.09 -6.43 -18.89
N ARG A 242 18.83 -6.90 -18.93
CA ARG A 242 17.67 -6.02 -18.81
C ARG A 242 17.55 -5.47 -17.40
N THR A 243 17.61 -6.34 -16.39
CA THR A 243 17.58 -5.98 -14.98
C THR A 243 18.73 -5.04 -14.63
N LEU A 244 19.95 -5.30 -15.13
CA LEU A 244 21.09 -4.40 -14.92
C LEU A 244 20.86 -2.99 -15.48
N ARG A 245 20.26 -2.86 -16.68
CA ARG A 245 19.94 -1.54 -17.24
C ARG A 245 18.92 -0.79 -16.39
N GLU A 246 17.86 -1.48 -15.95
CA GLU A 246 16.81 -0.88 -15.11
C GLU A 246 17.37 -0.43 -13.75
N LEU A 247 18.22 -1.24 -13.11
CA LEU A 247 18.86 -0.89 -11.84
C LEU A 247 19.85 0.27 -11.97
N ASN A 248 20.66 0.28 -13.02
CA ASN A 248 21.60 1.37 -13.25
C ASN A 248 20.88 2.69 -13.56
N ASP A 249 19.78 2.67 -14.32
CA ASP A 249 18.99 3.87 -14.57
C ASP A 249 18.33 4.40 -13.29
N ALA A 250 17.72 3.53 -12.48
CA ALA A 250 17.13 3.93 -11.20
C ALA A 250 18.18 4.47 -10.20
N ARG A 251 19.37 3.85 -10.14
CA ARG A 251 20.50 4.37 -9.34
C ARG A 251 20.95 5.74 -9.82
N GLN A 252 21.13 5.91 -11.13
CA GLN A 252 21.53 7.18 -11.73
C GLN A 252 20.51 8.29 -11.41
N LEU A 253 19.21 7.99 -11.46
CA LEU A 253 18.15 8.93 -11.05
C LEU A 253 18.30 9.37 -9.60
N ARG A 254 18.56 8.43 -8.69
CA ARG A 254 18.69 8.73 -7.26
C ARG A 254 19.94 9.56 -6.97
N LEU A 255 21.04 9.35 -7.69
CA LEU A 255 22.21 10.22 -7.63
C LEU A 255 21.90 11.64 -8.12
N GLU A 256 21.20 11.79 -9.24
CA GLU A 256 20.75 13.10 -9.74
C GLU A 256 19.85 13.81 -8.72
N ARG A 257 18.98 13.06 -8.02
CA ARG A 257 18.15 13.61 -6.93
C ARG A 257 18.99 14.07 -5.74
N GLN A 258 19.99 13.28 -5.32
CA GLN A 258 20.90 13.68 -4.25
C GLN A 258 21.67 14.95 -4.60
N GLU A 259 22.14 15.09 -5.83
CA GLU A 259 22.80 16.31 -6.31
C GLU A 259 21.83 17.51 -6.25
N LYS A 260 20.60 17.32 -6.72
CA LYS A 260 19.55 18.36 -6.72
C LYS A 260 19.06 18.75 -5.32
N ALA A 261 19.15 17.86 -4.33
CA ALA A 261 18.70 18.13 -2.96
C ALA A 261 19.46 19.30 -2.32
N GLY A 262 20.68 19.60 -2.78
CA GLY A 262 21.47 20.75 -2.34
C GLY A 262 21.29 22.03 -3.17
N GLN A 263 20.51 22.01 -4.25
CA GLN A 263 20.42 23.10 -5.24
C GLN A 263 19.28 24.08 -4.91
N PHE A 264 19.32 24.67 -3.71
CA PHE A 264 18.31 25.64 -3.30
C PHE A 264 18.38 26.94 -4.12
N HIS A 265 17.22 27.53 -4.38
CA HIS A 265 17.14 28.86 -4.97
C HIS A 265 17.82 29.89 -4.07
N PRO A 266 18.59 30.87 -4.59
CA PRO A 266 19.28 31.86 -3.75
C PRO A 266 18.37 32.56 -2.74
N ASP A 267 17.14 32.86 -3.13
CA ASP A 267 16.16 33.56 -2.28
C ASP A 267 15.29 32.63 -1.41
N ASP A 268 15.47 31.31 -1.49
CA ASP A 268 14.75 30.37 -0.63
C ASP A 268 15.33 30.38 0.81
N PRO A 269 14.57 30.84 1.83
CA PRO A 269 15.06 30.88 3.20
C PRO A 269 15.07 29.49 3.87
N TYR A 270 14.38 28.49 3.32
CA TYR A 270 14.18 27.17 3.92
C TYR A 270 15.22 26.17 3.40
N ARG A 271 16.43 26.26 3.95
CA ARG A 271 17.60 25.43 3.56
C ARG A 271 17.58 24.00 4.10
N GLU A 272 16.58 23.66 4.91
CA GLU A 272 16.41 22.33 5.47
C GLU A 272 15.26 21.60 4.78
N ILE A 273 15.38 20.28 4.64
CA ILE A 273 14.30 19.45 4.13
C ILE A 273 13.34 19.13 5.27
N ALA A 274 12.07 19.49 5.10
CA ALA A 274 11.02 19.23 6.08
C ALA A 274 10.91 17.73 6.36
N GLN A 275 10.77 17.37 7.63
CA GLN A 275 10.57 15.98 8.02
C GLN A 275 9.17 15.52 7.60
N SER A 276 9.09 14.50 6.76
CA SER A 276 7.82 13.93 6.32
C SER A 276 6.97 13.46 7.51
N PRO A 277 5.62 13.49 7.41
CA PRO A 277 4.74 13.13 8.52
C PRO A 277 4.92 11.66 8.89
N ARG A 278 5.30 11.39 10.15
CA ARG A 278 5.46 10.03 10.63
C ARG A 278 4.15 9.44 11.14
N THR A 279 3.81 8.24 10.68
CA THR A 279 2.67 7.48 11.22
C THR A 279 3.12 6.41 12.21
N ILE A 280 2.25 6.00 13.14
CA ILE A 280 2.56 4.95 14.14
C ILE A 280 2.97 3.62 13.47
N ALA A 281 2.56 3.39 12.22
CA ALA A 281 2.95 2.22 11.44
C ALA A 281 4.40 2.28 10.91
N GLN A 282 5.11 3.41 11.05
CA GLN A 282 6.51 3.53 10.68
C GLN A 282 7.40 3.09 11.85
N ARG A 283 8.10 1.97 11.65
CA ARG A 283 9.14 1.51 12.58
C ARG A 283 10.34 2.45 12.46
N GLU A 284 10.88 2.91 13.60
CA GLU A 284 12.24 3.47 13.62
C GLU A 284 13.23 2.42 13.09
N PRO A 285 14.33 2.82 12.43
CA PRO A 285 15.40 1.90 12.06
C PRO A 285 16.02 1.38 13.36
N ALA A 286 15.61 0.18 13.79
CA ALA A 286 16.16 -0.46 14.97
C ALA A 286 17.49 -1.13 14.60
N ASP A 287 18.58 -0.54 15.08
CA ASP A 287 19.77 -1.29 15.45
C ASP A 287 19.38 -2.38 16.48
N THR A 288 19.98 -3.56 16.32
CA THR A 288 20.15 -4.66 17.28
C THR A 288 18.94 -5.49 17.76
N ASP A 289 19.03 -6.78 17.44
CA ASP A 289 18.73 -7.98 18.23
C ASP A 289 17.59 -7.93 19.25
N LEU A 290 16.54 -8.74 19.02
CA LEU A 290 15.93 -9.54 20.10
C LEU A 290 15.40 -10.90 19.59
N PRO A 291 15.59 -11.99 20.37
CA PRO A 291 15.31 -13.37 20.00
C PRO A 291 13.88 -13.77 20.36
N GLY A 292 13.33 -14.74 19.62
CA GLY A 292 12.10 -15.42 20.06
C GLY A 292 11.10 -15.74 18.96
N ARG A 293 11.53 -16.40 17.87
CA ARG A 293 10.61 -17.10 16.96
C ARG A 293 11.22 -18.41 16.48
N ALA A 294 11.51 -19.28 17.45
CA ALA A 294 11.79 -20.68 17.17
C ALA A 294 10.49 -21.42 16.84
N SER A 295 10.60 -22.33 15.87
CA SER A 295 9.61 -23.33 15.43
C SER A 295 8.67 -22.85 14.33
N LEU A 296 9.04 -23.11 13.08
CA LEU A 296 8.21 -23.79 12.07
C LEU A 296 9.09 -24.19 10.86
N THR A 297 10.09 -25.05 11.10
CA THR A 297 10.76 -25.81 10.03
C THR A 297 10.42 -27.28 10.19
N ARG A 298 9.54 -27.79 9.33
CA ARG A 298 9.55 -29.20 8.95
C ARG A 298 9.23 -29.33 7.46
N SER A 299 10.06 -30.12 6.79
CA SER A 299 10.09 -30.44 5.37
C SER A 299 8.71 -30.82 4.81
N LEU A 300 8.42 -30.40 3.58
CA LEU A 300 7.31 -30.92 2.75
C LEU A 300 7.92 -31.84 1.67
N PRO A 301 7.28 -32.96 1.28
CA PRO A 301 5.85 -33.35 1.44
C PRO A 301 5.72 -34.74 2.16
N THR A 302 4.57 -35.41 2.32
CA THR A 302 3.35 -35.55 1.48
C THR A 302 2.07 -34.97 2.10
N GLY A 303 1.48 -33.98 1.42
CA GLY A 303 0.13 -33.47 1.71
C GLY A 303 -0.08 -31.94 1.72
N PHE A 304 0.96 -31.14 1.43
CA PHE A 304 0.99 -29.67 1.43
C PHE A 304 0.87 -28.99 2.79
N ALA A 305 1.51 -27.81 2.91
CA ALA A 305 1.67 -27.05 4.15
C ALA A 305 0.35 -26.90 4.90
N PRO A 306 0.33 -27.05 6.24
CA PRO A 306 -0.87 -26.78 7.01
C PRO A 306 -1.23 -25.31 6.84
N ALA A 307 -2.52 -25.06 6.70
CA ALA A 307 -3.07 -23.73 6.60
C ALA A 307 -2.77 -22.88 7.83
N LEU A 308 -2.78 -21.56 7.67
CA LEU A 308 -2.53 -20.62 8.75
C LEU A 308 -3.58 -20.80 9.86
N GLN A 309 -3.11 -21.04 11.08
CA GLN A 309 -3.92 -20.95 12.29
C GLN A 309 -3.67 -19.56 12.89
N ALA A 310 -4.71 -18.74 12.98
CA ALA A 310 -4.60 -17.46 13.66
C ALA A 310 -4.27 -17.70 15.14
N PRO A 311 -3.35 -16.92 15.75
CA PRO A 311 -3.19 -16.91 17.20
C PRO A 311 -4.55 -16.67 17.88
N ALA A 312 -4.79 -17.30 19.03
CA ALA A 312 -6.06 -17.16 19.74
C ALA A 312 -6.19 -15.82 20.51
N ASP A 313 -5.08 -15.14 20.78
CA ASP A 313 -5.04 -13.89 21.57
C ASP A 313 -4.91 -12.68 20.64
N ILE A 314 -5.90 -11.78 20.68
CA ILE A 314 -5.96 -10.54 19.89
C ILE A 314 -4.80 -9.56 20.17
N ARG A 315 -4.14 -9.67 21.31
CA ARG A 315 -2.95 -8.88 21.64
C ARG A 315 -1.73 -9.30 20.84
N HIS A 316 -1.72 -10.52 20.33
CA HIS A 316 -0.58 -11.01 19.57
C HIS A 316 -0.53 -10.31 18.20
N ALA A 317 0.64 -9.78 17.83
CA ALA A 317 0.81 -9.00 16.59
C ALA A 317 0.47 -9.77 15.29
N GLY A 318 0.41 -11.10 15.36
CA GLY A 318 -0.02 -11.97 14.26
C GLY A 318 -1.53 -12.27 14.22
N HIS A 319 -2.32 -11.78 15.17
CA HIS A 319 -3.77 -11.94 15.20
C HIS A 319 -4.43 -10.95 14.21
N PRO A 320 -5.39 -11.38 13.36
CA PRO A 320 -6.05 -10.50 12.39
C PRO A 320 -6.68 -9.23 13.00
N GLY A 321 -7.27 -9.35 14.19
CA GLY A 321 -7.85 -8.23 14.96
C GLY A 321 -6.89 -7.38 15.79
N HIS A 322 -5.57 -7.61 15.72
CA HIS A 322 -4.61 -6.91 16.57
C HIS A 322 -4.67 -5.38 16.43
N HIS A 323 -4.86 -4.88 15.21
CA HIS A 323 -4.96 -3.44 14.97
C HIS A 323 -6.21 -2.83 15.62
N ALA A 324 -7.37 -3.48 15.49
CA ALA A 324 -8.61 -3.03 16.13
C ALA A 324 -8.49 -3.03 17.67
N PHE A 325 -7.79 -4.03 18.22
CA PHE A 325 -7.44 -4.06 19.65
C PHE A 325 -6.54 -2.89 20.06
N ALA A 326 -5.48 -2.61 19.30
CA ALA A 326 -4.58 -1.50 19.59
C ALA A 326 -5.31 -0.14 19.56
N ASP A 327 -6.16 0.07 18.56
CA ASP A 327 -6.97 1.29 18.44
C ASP A 327 -7.94 1.46 19.63
N ALA A 328 -8.60 0.36 20.03
CA ALA A 328 -9.48 0.34 21.19
C ALA A 328 -8.71 0.61 22.49
N LEU A 329 -7.51 0.03 22.65
CA LEU A 329 -6.67 0.20 23.83
C LEU A 329 -6.22 1.64 24.01
N ASP A 330 -5.83 2.30 22.93
CA ASP A 330 -5.46 3.71 22.96
C ASP A 330 -6.66 4.60 23.31
N ALA A 331 -7.87 4.29 22.80
CA ALA A 331 -9.08 5.03 23.15
C ALA A 331 -9.46 4.84 24.62
N VAL A 332 -9.34 3.61 25.14
CA VAL A 332 -9.57 3.28 26.57
C VAL A 332 -8.59 4.02 27.47
N ARG A 333 -7.30 4.03 27.15
CA ARG A 333 -6.27 4.75 27.93
C ARG A 333 -6.56 6.25 28.01
N ARG A 334 -7.07 6.87 26.93
CA ARG A 334 -7.48 8.27 26.94
C ARG A 334 -8.69 8.51 27.83
N MET A 335 -9.70 7.67 27.73
CA MET A 335 -10.87 7.70 28.61
C MET A 335 -10.42 7.63 30.08
N GLU A 336 -9.61 6.63 30.43
CA GLU A 336 -9.08 6.41 31.77
C GLU A 336 -8.28 7.62 32.27
N ALA A 337 -7.37 8.17 31.46
CA ALA A 337 -6.62 9.37 31.80
C ALA A 337 -7.54 10.57 32.09
N SER A 338 -8.57 10.77 31.28
CA SER A 338 -9.56 11.86 31.48
C SER A 338 -10.41 11.67 32.75
N SER A 339 -10.64 10.42 33.14
CA SER A 339 -11.37 10.03 34.35
C SER A 339 -10.46 9.81 35.57
N ARG A 340 -9.15 10.06 35.45
CA ARG A 340 -8.13 9.80 36.49
C ARG A 340 -8.08 8.35 36.97
N ILE A 341 -8.32 7.41 36.06
CA ILE A 341 -8.16 5.97 36.26
C ILE A 341 -6.77 5.58 35.72
N THR A 342 -6.02 4.79 36.49
CA THR A 342 -4.70 4.30 36.06
C THR A 342 -4.86 3.10 35.14
N SER A 343 -4.33 3.18 33.92
CA SER A 343 -4.36 2.06 32.97
C SER A 343 -3.60 0.83 33.47
N GLY A 344 -4.06 -0.36 33.07
CA GLY A 344 -3.44 -1.64 33.42
C GLY A 344 -4.07 -2.83 32.71
N ALA A 345 -4.03 -4.01 33.32
CA ALA A 345 -4.59 -5.24 32.72
C ALA A 345 -6.09 -5.13 32.39
N HIS A 346 -6.85 -4.38 33.19
CA HIS A 346 -8.28 -4.13 32.93
C HIS A 346 -8.50 -3.31 31.65
N SER A 347 -7.57 -2.44 31.28
CA SER A 347 -7.62 -1.64 30.05
C SER A 347 -7.49 -2.53 28.82
N GLU A 348 -6.65 -3.57 28.88
CA GLU A 348 -6.51 -4.56 27.79
C GLU A 348 -7.77 -5.41 27.64
N VAL A 349 -8.36 -5.86 28.75
CA VAL A 349 -9.62 -6.61 28.73
C VAL A 349 -10.74 -5.76 28.13
N LEU A 350 -10.85 -4.51 28.57
CA LEU A 350 -11.82 -3.55 28.04
C LEU A 350 -11.59 -3.31 26.55
N ALA A 351 -10.35 -3.07 26.13
CA ALA A 351 -9.99 -2.84 24.74
C ALA A 351 -10.35 -4.03 23.82
N ALA A 352 -10.03 -5.25 24.26
CA ALA A 352 -10.38 -6.46 23.51
C ALA A 352 -11.90 -6.59 23.36
N ARG A 353 -12.65 -6.37 24.43
CA ARG A 353 -14.12 -6.39 24.41
C ARG A 353 -14.70 -5.33 23.47
N LEU A 354 -14.23 -4.09 23.57
CA LEU A 354 -14.70 -3.00 22.73
C LEU A 354 -14.40 -3.28 21.25
N ALA A 355 -13.21 -3.78 20.94
CA ALA A 355 -12.85 -4.16 19.58
C ALA A 355 -13.80 -5.23 19.02
N ALA A 356 -14.14 -6.25 19.83
CA ALA A 356 -15.07 -7.31 19.44
C ALA A 356 -16.49 -6.78 19.19
N GLU A 357 -17.05 -5.99 20.12
CA GLU A 357 -18.38 -5.38 19.94
C GLU A 357 -18.45 -4.41 18.77
N ALA A 358 -17.39 -3.65 18.55
CA ALA A 358 -17.27 -2.75 17.41
C ALA A 358 -17.31 -3.53 16.09
N ALA A 359 -16.58 -4.65 16.02
CA ALA A 359 -16.62 -5.55 14.87
C ALA A 359 -18.03 -6.14 14.63
N GLU A 360 -18.70 -6.64 15.68
CA GLU A 360 -20.06 -7.20 15.59
C GLU A 360 -21.10 -6.19 15.10
N ARG A 361 -20.92 -4.92 15.48
CA ARG A 361 -21.81 -3.81 15.11
C ARG A 361 -21.43 -3.16 13.78
N GLY A 362 -20.34 -3.60 13.14
CA GLY A 362 -19.77 -2.96 11.95
C GLY A 362 -19.39 -1.48 12.19
N GLN A 363 -19.01 -1.14 13.43
CA GLN A 363 -18.69 0.21 13.88
C GLN A 363 -17.19 0.31 14.19
N GLY A 364 -16.55 1.44 13.89
CA GLY A 364 -15.21 1.76 14.37
C GLY A 364 -15.17 2.26 15.83
N ILE A 365 -13.97 2.57 16.32
CA ILE A 365 -13.76 3.20 17.62
C ILE A 365 -12.84 4.39 17.42
N THR A 366 -13.34 5.61 17.57
CA THR A 366 -12.50 6.82 17.53
C THR A 366 -12.35 7.42 18.92
N HIS A 367 -13.44 7.42 19.68
CA HIS A 367 -13.47 7.96 21.03
C HIS A 367 -14.23 7.04 21.99
N VAL A 368 -13.81 7.02 23.24
CA VAL A 368 -14.47 6.30 24.33
C VAL A 368 -14.65 7.27 25.47
N GLU A 369 -15.86 7.37 26.00
CA GLU A 369 -16.21 8.25 27.12
C GLU A 369 -16.81 7.44 28.26
N LEU A 370 -16.44 7.76 29.49
CA LEU A 370 -17.12 7.23 30.68
C LEU A 370 -18.21 8.22 31.09
N GLY A 371 -19.47 7.82 30.91
CA GLY A 371 -20.64 8.57 31.34
C GLY A 371 -20.77 8.62 32.86
N ARG A 372 -21.43 9.67 33.36
CA ARG A 372 -21.74 9.81 34.81
C ARG A 372 -22.70 8.75 35.33
N ASP A 373 -23.39 8.05 34.42
CA ASP A 373 -24.27 6.92 34.64
C ASP A 373 -23.52 5.57 34.74
N GLY A 374 -22.19 5.59 34.66
CA GLY A 374 -21.36 4.38 34.67
C GLY A 374 -21.39 3.59 33.36
N GLN A 375 -21.91 4.18 32.27
CA GLN A 375 -21.85 3.61 30.94
C GLN A 375 -20.54 4.02 30.24
N ILE A 376 -19.94 3.08 29.54
CA ILE A 376 -18.83 3.36 28.61
C ILE A 376 -19.45 3.57 27.25
N HIS A 377 -19.33 4.79 26.74
CA HIS A 377 -19.84 5.19 25.44
C HIS A 377 -18.75 5.08 24.41
N VAL A 378 -18.96 4.21 23.43
CA VAL A 378 -18.06 4.04 22.30
C VAL A 378 -18.62 4.84 21.14
N ILE A 379 -17.84 5.82 20.72
CA ILE A 379 -18.22 6.76 19.69
C ILE A 379 -17.34 6.51 18.48
N GLU A 380 -17.99 6.22 17.37
CA GLU A 380 -17.42 6.32 16.04
C GLU A 380 -17.82 7.67 15.46
N ARG A 381 -16.90 8.63 15.57
CA ARG A 381 -17.03 9.97 15.01
C ARG A 381 -15.77 10.32 14.24
N HIS A 382 -15.95 10.61 12.96
CA HIS A 382 -14.90 10.90 11.97
C HIS A 382 -14.84 12.37 11.57
N PHE A 383 -15.83 13.15 12.02
CA PHE A 383 -15.93 14.58 11.77
C PHE A 383 -16.42 15.28 13.04
N ALA A 384 -15.79 16.40 13.41
CA ALA A 384 -16.07 17.09 14.68
C ALA A 384 -17.53 17.59 14.83
N LEU A 385 -18.23 17.77 13.71
CA LEU A 385 -19.60 18.30 13.64
C LEU A 385 -20.67 17.20 13.51
N GLU A 386 -20.28 15.93 13.37
CA GLU A 386 -21.24 14.83 13.34
C GLU A 386 -21.52 14.29 14.75
N PRO A 387 -22.77 13.88 15.04
CA PRO A 387 -23.10 13.24 16.31
C PRO A 387 -22.35 11.90 16.52
N GLY A 388 -21.91 11.24 15.43
CA GLY A 388 -21.23 9.95 15.44
C GLY A 388 -22.16 8.77 15.70
N LYS A 389 -21.76 7.56 15.28
CA LYS A 389 -22.43 6.33 15.73
C LYS A 389 -21.99 6.06 17.15
N ARG A 390 -22.95 5.77 18.02
CA ARG A 390 -22.70 5.50 19.44
C ARG A 390 -23.34 4.20 19.84
N PHE A 391 -22.57 3.37 20.53
CA PHE A 391 -23.14 2.35 21.40
C PHE A 391 -22.61 2.55 22.81
N SER A 392 -23.31 1.98 23.77
CA SER A 392 -22.93 2.07 25.17
C SER A 392 -22.90 0.68 25.75
N ILE A 393 -21.93 0.43 26.63
CA ILE A 393 -21.90 -0.74 27.48
C ILE A 393 -21.85 -0.35 28.95
N PRO A 394 -22.49 -1.13 29.84
CA PRO A 394 -22.33 -0.92 31.27
C PRO A 394 -20.87 -1.13 31.66
N GLY A 395 -20.27 -0.21 32.43
CA GLY A 395 -18.90 -0.37 32.94
C GLY A 395 -18.71 -1.65 33.75
N SER A 396 -19.76 -2.09 34.46
CA SER A 396 -19.80 -3.36 35.20
C SER A 396 -19.89 -4.61 34.32
N ALA A 397 -20.27 -4.46 33.05
CA ALA A 397 -20.20 -5.51 32.05
C ALA A 397 -18.84 -5.50 31.34
N ALA A 398 -18.14 -4.36 31.30
CA ALA A 398 -17.02 -4.10 30.41
C ALA A 398 -15.75 -4.95 30.65
N ILE A 399 -15.67 -5.62 31.80
CA ILE A 399 -14.57 -6.53 32.18
C ILE A 399 -15.03 -7.98 32.41
N ARG A 400 -16.26 -8.34 32.05
CA ARG A 400 -16.81 -9.69 32.26
C ARG A 400 -16.24 -10.74 31.31
N ASP A 401 -15.98 -10.33 30.08
CA ASP A 401 -15.43 -11.21 29.05
C ASP A 401 -13.92 -11.19 29.19
N ASN A 402 -13.28 -12.35 29.10
CA ASN A 402 -11.82 -12.40 29.03
C ASN A 402 -11.33 -12.07 27.60
N ILE A 403 -10.01 -11.95 27.47
CA ILE A 403 -9.37 -11.58 26.21
C ILE A 403 -9.60 -12.67 25.16
N GLU A 404 -9.56 -13.93 25.54
CA GLU A 404 -9.78 -15.07 24.64
C GLU A 404 -11.20 -15.07 24.06
N GLN A 405 -12.22 -14.85 24.89
CA GLN A 405 -13.61 -14.73 24.45
C GLN A 405 -13.81 -13.55 23.49
N SER A 406 -13.23 -12.40 23.81
CA SER A 406 -13.29 -11.22 22.95
C SER A 406 -12.55 -11.44 21.62
N SER A 407 -11.43 -12.16 21.64
CA SER A 407 -10.65 -12.50 20.44
C SER A 407 -11.45 -13.39 19.50
N SER A 408 -12.12 -14.43 20.02
CA SER A 408 -12.99 -15.30 19.24
C SER A 408 -14.19 -14.56 18.64
N ARG A 409 -14.87 -13.73 19.44
CA ARG A 409 -15.99 -12.88 18.99
C ARG A 409 -15.57 -11.93 17.86
N TRP A 410 -14.38 -11.33 17.98
CA TRP A 410 -13.84 -10.48 16.92
C TRP A 410 -13.61 -11.28 15.63
N LEU A 411 -13.02 -12.47 15.72
CA LEU A 411 -12.78 -13.32 14.55
C LEU A 411 -14.10 -13.70 13.86
N GLU A 412 -15.12 -14.08 14.62
CA GLU A 412 -16.47 -14.38 14.12
C GLU A 412 -17.11 -13.20 13.38
N ALA A 413 -17.03 -12.01 13.97
CA ALA A 413 -17.59 -10.79 13.39
C ALA A 413 -16.81 -10.28 12.16
N SER A 414 -15.49 -10.45 12.15
CA SER A 414 -14.60 -9.89 11.11
C SER A 414 -14.71 -10.59 9.76
N SER A 415 -14.86 -11.92 9.76
CA SER A 415 -15.10 -12.70 8.56
C SER A 415 -15.55 -14.12 8.93
N PRO A 416 -16.56 -14.67 8.24
CA PRO A 416 -16.96 -16.06 8.40
C PRO A 416 -15.85 -17.05 8.03
N HIS A 417 -14.74 -16.61 7.40
CA HIS A 417 -13.62 -17.47 7.05
C HIS A 417 -12.60 -17.67 8.19
N HIS A 418 -12.67 -16.87 9.26
CA HIS A 418 -11.77 -16.99 10.42
C HIS A 418 -12.29 -17.93 11.50
N ALA A 419 -13.60 -17.99 11.73
CA ALA A 419 -14.18 -18.57 12.96
C ALA A 419 -14.79 -19.98 12.83
N ALA A 420 -14.45 -20.68 11.77
CA ALA A 420 -15.39 -21.58 11.17
C ALA A 420 -14.58 -22.89 10.90
N PRO A 421 -15.17 -24.11 11.03
CA PRO A 421 -14.45 -25.39 10.94
C PRO A 421 -13.49 -25.54 9.73
N PRO A 422 -12.38 -26.26 9.86
CA PRO A 422 -11.46 -26.49 8.75
C PRO A 422 -12.21 -26.94 7.49
N ALA A 423 -11.70 -26.60 6.31
CA ALA A 423 -12.21 -27.17 5.08
C ALA A 423 -12.23 -28.71 5.19
N GLY A 424 -13.22 -29.35 4.57
CA GLY A 424 -13.33 -30.82 4.58
C GLY A 424 -12.04 -31.48 4.07
N ALA A 425 -11.88 -32.76 4.40
CA ALA A 425 -10.78 -33.53 3.80
C ALA A 425 -10.86 -33.44 2.27
N ARG A 426 -9.70 -33.27 1.62
CA ARG A 426 -9.61 -33.20 0.16
C ARG A 426 -10.30 -34.39 -0.46
N SER A 427 -11.02 -34.18 -1.56
CA SER A 427 -11.55 -35.27 -2.35
C SER A 427 -10.40 -36.07 -3.01
N ALA A 428 -10.69 -37.31 -3.43
CA ALA A 428 -9.75 -38.11 -4.21
C ALA A 428 -9.31 -37.38 -5.49
N GLU A 429 -10.26 -36.72 -6.16
CA GLU A 429 -10.02 -35.92 -7.36
C GLU A 429 -9.11 -34.71 -7.11
N GLN A 430 -9.31 -33.98 -6.00
CA GLN A 430 -8.44 -32.87 -5.63
C GLN A 430 -7.01 -33.35 -5.31
N THR A 431 -6.90 -34.51 -4.65
CA THR A 431 -5.61 -35.13 -4.33
C THR A 431 -4.85 -35.54 -5.59
N GLU A 432 -5.54 -36.15 -6.56
CA GLU A 432 -4.96 -36.54 -7.84
C GLU A 432 -4.58 -35.32 -8.70
N ALA A 433 -5.41 -34.27 -8.72
CA ALA A 433 -5.11 -33.03 -9.44
C ALA A 433 -3.87 -32.32 -8.87
N LEU A 434 -3.74 -32.22 -7.54
CA LEU A 434 -2.53 -31.68 -6.89
C LEU A 434 -1.30 -32.56 -7.14
N ALA A 435 -1.49 -33.87 -7.26
CA ALA A 435 -0.43 -34.82 -7.60
C ALA A 435 0.02 -34.76 -9.06
N ARG A 436 -0.63 -33.96 -9.92
CA ARG A 436 -0.23 -33.72 -11.32
C ARG A 436 0.51 -32.39 -11.53
N LEU A 437 0.59 -31.53 -10.52
CA LEU A 437 1.31 -30.25 -10.63
C LEU A 437 2.82 -30.44 -10.86
N SER A 438 3.44 -29.49 -11.57
CA SER A 438 4.89 -29.39 -11.69
C SER A 438 5.53 -29.12 -10.31
N PRO A 439 6.82 -29.44 -10.10
CA PRO A 439 7.49 -29.16 -8.82
C PRO A 439 7.39 -27.69 -8.38
N GLU A 440 7.55 -26.73 -9.30
CA GLU A 440 7.43 -25.30 -9.01
C GLU A 440 6.01 -24.91 -8.61
N ASP A 441 5.01 -25.40 -9.33
CA ASP A 441 3.60 -25.16 -9.08
C ASP A 441 3.14 -25.71 -7.74
N ARG A 442 3.64 -26.89 -7.38
CA ARG A 442 3.41 -27.49 -6.07
C ARG A 442 3.92 -26.59 -4.96
N VAL A 443 5.14 -26.08 -5.09
CA VAL A 443 5.75 -25.19 -4.08
C VAL A 443 4.95 -23.89 -3.97
N LEU A 444 4.56 -23.30 -5.10
CA LEU A 444 3.73 -22.09 -5.12
C LEU A 444 2.36 -22.31 -4.46
N PHE A 445 1.65 -23.39 -4.82
CA PHE A 445 0.38 -23.76 -4.21
C PHE A 445 0.52 -23.98 -2.70
N ALA A 446 1.55 -24.73 -2.27
CA ALA A 446 1.85 -24.97 -0.86
C ALA A 446 2.02 -23.67 -0.08
N HIS A 447 2.76 -22.73 -0.67
CA HIS A 447 3.10 -21.47 -0.05
C HIS A 447 1.86 -20.58 0.11
N ILE A 448 0.99 -20.55 -0.90
CA ILE A 448 -0.29 -19.84 -0.82
C ILE A 448 -1.18 -20.48 0.24
N ARG A 449 -1.28 -21.82 0.27
CA ARG A 449 -2.11 -22.53 1.25
C ARG A 449 -1.70 -22.25 2.69
N ALA A 450 -0.39 -22.19 2.94
CA ALA A 450 0.18 -21.91 4.25
C ALA A 450 -0.15 -20.52 4.78
N ALA A 451 -0.39 -19.56 3.89
CA ALA A 451 -0.62 -18.15 4.23
C ALA A 451 -2.10 -17.80 4.45
N VAL A 452 -3.01 -18.75 4.24
CA VAL A 452 -4.45 -18.54 4.35
C VAL A 452 -5.10 -19.44 5.42
N PRO A 453 -6.20 -19.00 6.06
CA PRO A 453 -6.91 -19.80 7.05
C PRO A 453 -7.27 -21.23 6.61
N ALA A 454 -7.28 -22.16 7.57
CA ALA A 454 -7.62 -23.58 7.35
C ALA A 454 -9.01 -23.82 6.75
N ARG A 455 -9.95 -22.88 6.93
CA ARG A 455 -11.29 -22.96 6.36
C ARG A 455 -11.36 -22.61 4.87
N LEU A 456 -10.38 -21.90 4.30
CA LEU A 456 -10.42 -21.59 2.86
C LEU A 456 -10.22 -22.85 2.03
N ASP A 457 -11.14 -23.06 1.08
CA ASP A 457 -11.12 -24.21 0.17
C ASP A 457 -9.91 -24.13 -0.78
N ASP A 458 -9.37 -25.29 -1.12
CA ASP A 458 -8.25 -25.41 -2.05
C ASP A 458 -8.65 -24.95 -3.47
N ASP A 459 -9.95 -24.92 -3.81
CA ASP A 459 -10.49 -24.27 -5.02
C ASP A 459 -10.19 -22.76 -5.04
N ILE A 460 -10.31 -22.07 -3.90
CA ILE A 460 -9.97 -20.64 -3.77
C ILE A 460 -8.45 -20.43 -3.87
N VAL A 461 -7.69 -21.33 -3.24
CA VAL A 461 -6.22 -21.28 -3.24
C VAL A 461 -5.67 -21.48 -4.65
N SER A 462 -6.20 -22.46 -5.39
CA SER A 462 -5.80 -22.72 -6.78
C SER A 462 -6.21 -21.58 -7.72
N ARG A 463 -7.40 -20.99 -7.56
CA ARG A 463 -7.78 -19.77 -8.29
C ARG A 463 -6.80 -18.62 -8.02
N SER A 464 -6.41 -18.43 -6.76
CA SER A 464 -5.49 -17.35 -6.36
C SER A 464 -4.09 -17.56 -6.94
N MET A 465 -3.65 -18.82 -7.05
CA MET A 465 -2.42 -19.19 -7.74
C MET A 465 -2.46 -18.85 -9.23
N VAL A 466 -3.58 -19.09 -9.92
CA VAL A 466 -3.76 -18.70 -11.33
C VAL A 466 -3.67 -17.18 -11.49
N GLU A 467 -4.35 -16.42 -10.63
CA GLU A 467 -4.28 -14.95 -10.65
C GLU A 467 -2.85 -14.44 -10.38
N ALA A 468 -2.12 -15.06 -9.45
CA ALA A 468 -0.71 -14.73 -9.19
C ALA A 468 0.15 -14.94 -10.45
N LYS A 469 -0.05 -16.06 -11.17
CA LYS A 469 0.66 -16.33 -12.42
C LYS A 469 0.34 -15.36 -13.54
N ARG A 470 -0.94 -14.98 -13.69
CA ARG A 470 -1.36 -13.93 -14.63
C ARG A 470 -0.69 -12.59 -14.32
N ALA A 471 -0.43 -12.31 -13.04
CA ALA A 471 0.28 -11.14 -12.59
C ALA A 471 1.82 -11.22 -12.69
N GLY A 472 2.37 -12.32 -13.23
CA GLY A 472 3.81 -12.53 -13.41
C GLY A 472 4.53 -13.10 -12.18
N ILE A 473 3.80 -13.69 -11.24
CA ILE A 473 4.33 -14.40 -10.06
C ILE A 473 4.25 -15.89 -10.37
N HIS A 474 5.36 -16.48 -10.79
CA HIS A 474 5.39 -17.84 -11.33
C HIS A 474 5.94 -18.86 -10.34
N GLY A 475 6.77 -18.43 -9.39
CA GLY A 475 7.31 -19.27 -8.33
C GLY A 475 7.16 -18.67 -6.95
N ARG A 476 7.47 -19.47 -5.92
CA ARG A 476 7.48 -19.02 -4.52
C ARG A 476 8.49 -17.89 -4.28
N ASP A 477 9.65 -17.95 -4.95
CA ASP A 477 10.67 -16.89 -4.85
C ASP A 477 10.31 -15.64 -5.66
N ASP A 478 9.20 -15.65 -6.41
CA ASP A 478 8.63 -14.41 -6.95
C ASP A 478 7.72 -13.71 -5.93
N ILE A 479 7.28 -14.38 -4.86
CA ILE A 479 6.36 -13.83 -3.85
C ILE A 479 7.15 -13.01 -2.84
N ARG A 480 6.80 -11.74 -2.75
CA ARG A 480 7.26 -10.80 -1.72
C ARG A 480 6.48 -10.97 -0.43
N LEU A 481 5.16 -11.13 -0.56
CA LEU A 481 4.25 -10.99 0.56
C LEU A 481 2.84 -11.51 0.24
N MET A 482 2.12 -12.02 1.23
CA MET A 482 0.76 -12.55 1.09
C MET A 482 -0.07 -12.40 2.36
N GLY A 483 -1.39 -12.25 2.23
CA GLY A 483 -2.31 -12.25 3.37
C GLY A 483 -3.78 -12.10 3.00
N LEU A 484 -4.67 -12.51 3.91
CA LEU A 484 -6.12 -12.30 3.82
C LEU A 484 -6.51 -11.04 4.60
N ASN A 485 -7.28 -10.15 3.97
CA ASN A 485 -7.91 -9.01 4.65
C ASN A 485 -9.39 -8.95 4.24
N GLY A 486 -10.29 -9.15 5.20
CA GLY A 486 -11.72 -9.34 4.95
C GLY A 486 -11.94 -10.51 3.99
N ASN A 487 -12.56 -10.24 2.84
CA ASN A 487 -12.82 -11.23 1.80
C ASN A 487 -11.78 -11.19 0.66
N ALA A 488 -10.65 -10.51 0.81
CA ALA A 488 -9.65 -10.42 -0.26
C ALA A 488 -8.34 -11.09 0.15
N LEU A 489 -7.90 -12.07 -0.65
CA LEU A 489 -6.57 -12.66 -0.57
C LEU A 489 -5.62 -11.90 -1.49
N TYR A 490 -4.56 -11.37 -0.92
CA TYR A 490 -3.54 -10.59 -1.61
C TYR A 490 -2.26 -11.39 -1.75
N ILE A 491 -1.71 -11.45 -2.96
CA ILE A 491 -0.40 -12.04 -3.26
C ILE A 491 0.42 -10.98 -3.99
N SER A 492 1.53 -10.55 -3.41
CA SER A 492 2.45 -9.57 -3.99
C SER A 492 3.78 -10.23 -4.32
N GLY A 493 4.36 -9.84 -5.45
CA GLY A 493 5.65 -10.30 -5.91
C GLY A 493 6.82 -9.34 -5.65
N ASN A 494 8.04 -9.84 -5.83
CA ASN A 494 9.30 -9.16 -5.50
C ASN A 494 9.61 -7.93 -6.36
N PHE A 495 8.94 -7.81 -7.52
CA PHE A 495 9.03 -6.64 -8.39
C PHE A 495 7.78 -5.76 -8.25
N PRO A 496 7.95 -4.43 -8.16
CA PRO A 496 6.83 -3.48 -8.17
C PRO A 496 5.85 -3.78 -9.31
N GLY A 497 4.55 -3.85 -8.98
CA GLY A 497 3.48 -4.11 -9.95
C GLY A 497 3.16 -5.58 -10.22
N ARG A 498 3.90 -6.56 -9.67
CA ARG A 498 3.47 -7.97 -9.71
C ARG A 498 2.61 -8.24 -8.48
N SER A 499 1.29 -8.32 -8.65
CA SER A 499 0.38 -8.61 -7.54
C SER A 499 -0.95 -9.19 -8.05
N ALA A 500 -1.54 -10.08 -7.28
CA ALA A 500 -2.88 -10.60 -7.49
C ALA A 500 -3.76 -10.34 -6.27
N ILE A 501 -5.05 -10.08 -6.54
CA ILE A 501 -6.10 -9.98 -5.53
C ILE A 501 -7.17 -11.01 -5.91
N THR A 502 -7.62 -11.79 -4.95
CA THR A 502 -8.70 -12.76 -5.14
C THR A 502 -9.78 -12.53 -4.10
N ASP A 503 -11.00 -12.24 -4.53
CA ASP A 503 -12.17 -12.15 -3.66
C ASP A 503 -12.63 -13.55 -3.24
N VAL A 504 -12.32 -13.94 -2.02
CA VAL A 504 -12.59 -15.29 -1.48
C VAL A 504 -14.06 -15.55 -1.18
N SER A 505 -14.93 -14.54 -1.28
CA SER A 505 -16.38 -14.71 -1.14
C SER A 505 -17.08 -15.14 -2.43
N GLN A 506 -16.40 -14.96 -3.58
CA GLN A 506 -16.93 -15.37 -4.88
C GLN A 506 -16.73 -16.86 -5.11
N PRO A 507 -17.69 -17.55 -5.75
CA PRO A 507 -17.52 -18.94 -6.19
C PRO A 507 -16.20 -19.12 -6.94
N ALA A 508 -15.41 -20.12 -6.57
CA ALA A 508 -14.20 -20.50 -7.29
C ALA A 508 -14.51 -21.59 -8.32
N PRO A 509 -13.81 -21.61 -9.47
CA PRO A 509 -13.73 -22.80 -10.29
C PRO A 509 -13.14 -23.95 -9.47
N SER A 510 -13.52 -25.18 -9.81
CA SER A 510 -12.96 -26.37 -9.16
C SER A 510 -11.43 -26.37 -9.28
N LEU A 511 -10.77 -26.93 -8.27
CA LEU A 511 -9.32 -27.05 -8.26
C LEU A 511 -8.75 -27.68 -9.55
N PRO A 512 -9.28 -28.79 -10.08
CA PRO A 512 -8.79 -29.35 -11.34
C PRO A 512 -8.79 -28.32 -12.49
N HIS A 513 -9.89 -27.57 -12.65
CA HIS A 513 -10.02 -26.56 -13.70
C HIS A 513 -9.03 -25.40 -13.51
N SER A 514 -8.83 -24.95 -12.27
CA SER A 514 -7.84 -23.90 -11.96
C SER A 514 -6.40 -24.39 -12.22
N LEU A 515 -6.09 -25.65 -11.92
CA LEU A 515 -4.75 -26.21 -12.15
C LEU A 515 -4.45 -26.44 -13.64
N GLU A 516 -5.44 -26.77 -14.45
CA GLU A 516 -5.32 -26.79 -15.91
C GLU A 516 -4.95 -25.40 -16.46
N ALA A 517 -5.65 -24.35 -16.00
CA ALA A 517 -5.33 -22.98 -16.37
C ALA A 517 -3.92 -22.55 -15.92
N SER A 518 -3.49 -22.95 -14.71
CA SER A 518 -2.12 -22.72 -14.21
C SER A 518 -1.06 -23.40 -15.09
N SER A 519 -1.34 -24.63 -15.52
CA SER A 519 -0.42 -25.42 -16.35
C SER A 519 -0.28 -24.80 -17.75
N ALA A 520 -1.40 -24.36 -18.35
CA ALA A 520 -1.39 -23.67 -19.65
C ALA A 520 -0.56 -22.37 -19.61
N LEU A 521 -0.69 -21.56 -18.55
CA LEU A 521 0.12 -20.35 -18.37
C LEU A 521 1.62 -20.65 -18.26
N SER A 522 1.98 -21.79 -17.65
CA SER A 522 3.37 -22.21 -17.50
C SER A 522 3.95 -22.65 -18.84
N GLN A 523 3.18 -23.42 -19.63
CA GLN A 523 3.59 -23.86 -20.97
C GLN A 523 3.75 -22.69 -21.95
N GLN A 524 2.87 -21.67 -21.89
CA GLN A 524 3.01 -20.47 -22.72
C GLN A 524 4.30 -19.69 -22.45
N ARG A 525 4.82 -19.74 -21.22
CA ARG A 525 6.10 -19.11 -20.85
C ARG A 525 7.30 -19.93 -21.32
N GLU A 526 7.21 -21.25 -21.30
CA GLU A 526 8.29 -22.16 -21.71
C GLU A 526 8.44 -22.29 -23.23
N GLN A 527 7.46 -21.83 -24.02
CA GLN A 527 7.62 -21.73 -25.47
C GLN A 527 8.69 -20.66 -25.78
N PRO A 528 9.85 -21.04 -26.37
CA PRO A 528 10.83 -20.06 -26.80
C PRO A 528 10.22 -19.16 -27.87
N ALA A 529 10.63 -17.88 -27.88
CA ALA A 529 10.33 -16.92 -28.94
C ALA A 529 11.06 -17.27 -30.25
N THR A 530 10.91 -18.49 -30.76
CA THR A 530 11.54 -18.99 -31.99
C THR A 530 10.82 -18.56 -33.26
N GLN A 531 9.69 -17.85 -33.19
CA GLN A 531 8.97 -17.36 -34.37
C GLN A 531 9.34 -15.95 -34.83
N SER A 532 10.09 -15.16 -34.05
CA SER A 532 10.48 -13.79 -34.42
C SER A 532 11.79 -13.67 -35.21
N SER A 533 12.48 -14.79 -35.51
CA SER A 533 13.77 -14.76 -36.23
C SER A 533 13.69 -15.14 -37.72
N GLN A 534 12.53 -15.60 -38.23
CA GLN A 534 12.41 -16.00 -39.64
C GLN A 534 12.33 -14.86 -40.68
N PRO A 535 11.91 -13.61 -40.38
CA PRO A 535 11.93 -12.57 -41.41
C PRO A 535 13.34 -12.05 -41.71
N VAL A 536 14.23 -12.01 -40.71
CA VAL A 536 15.53 -11.34 -40.81
C VAL A 536 16.55 -12.16 -41.61
N GLU A 537 16.45 -13.48 -41.56
CA GLU A 537 17.36 -14.38 -42.30
C GLU A 537 16.96 -14.50 -43.79
N GLN A 538 15.67 -14.45 -44.10
CA GLN A 538 15.18 -14.36 -45.48
C GLN A 538 15.48 -12.99 -46.11
N GLU A 539 15.38 -11.89 -45.37
CA GLU A 539 15.79 -10.56 -45.86
C GLU A 539 17.31 -10.48 -46.09
N ARG A 540 18.12 -11.09 -45.21
CA ARG A 540 19.59 -11.16 -45.42
C ARG A 540 19.97 -11.99 -46.63
N ALA A 541 19.31 -13.13 -46.84
CA ALA A 541 19.55 -13.96 -48.02
C ALA A 541 19.12 -13.27 -49.33
N GLN A 542 18.00 -12.53 -49.33
CA GLN A 542 17.57 -11.75 -50.49
C GLN A 542 18.44 -10.52 -50.76
N MET A 543 18.98 -9.87 -49.74
CA MET A 543 19.92 -8.76 -49.92
C MET A 543 21.29 -9.23 -50.44
N GLN A 544 21.78 -10.39 -49.97
CA GLN A 544 23.03 -10.97 -50.49
C GLN A 544 22.91 -11.50 -51.93
N ALA A 545 21.74 -12.02 -52.31
CA ALA A 545 21.49 -12.41 -53.69
C ALA A 545 21.43 -11.20 -54.65
N ARG A 546 20.94 -10.04 -54.17
CA ARG A 546 20.90 -8.80 -54.97
C ARG A 546 22.26 -8.14 -55.14
N SER A 547 23.17 -8.26 -54.18
CA SER A 547 24.53 -7.69 -54.29
C SER A 547 25.46 -8.49 -55.20
N LEU A 548 25.18 -9.78 -55.44
CA LEU A 548 25.96 -10.63 -56.35
C LEU A 548 25.53 -10.54 -57.82
N SER A 549 24.39 -9.91 -58.12
CA SER A 549 23.88 -9.77 -59.49
C SER A 549 24.21 -8.41 -60.14
N MET A 550 25.05 -7.58 -59.50
CA MET A 550 25.52 -6.28 -59.99
C MET A 550 27.05 -6.21 -60.16
N VAL A 551 27.72 -7.34 -60.39
CA VAL A 551 29.14 -7.39 -60.79
C VAL A 551 29.27 -7.99 -62.18
#